data_AF-A0A061SK65-F1
#
_entry.id   AF-A0A061SK65-F1
#
_cell.length_a   1.000
_cell.length_b   1.000
_cell.length_c   1.000
_cell.angle_alpha   90.00
_cell.angle_beta   90.00
_cell.angle_gamma   90.00
#
_symmetry.space_group_name_H-M   'P 1'
#
loop_
_entity.id
_entity.type
_entity.pdbx_description
1 polymer ?
#
loop_
_entity_poly.entity_id
_entity_poly.type
_entity_poly.pdbx_seq_one_letter_code
_entity_poly.pdbx_strand_id
1 'polypeptide(L)'
;MKRFTYELPGMSEIRTRFIDLLAERRERIASHTVAAWDAKNPADIKTNLAAAQATLHQIAGTAGSLGFGPLGDTARACEIRIIKHLEENDTTSLTCPGDLIVELDDFVAQCRTVSLPN
;
A
#
# COMPACT_ATOMS: atom_id res chain seq x y z
N MET A 1 25.84 4.88 -29.16
CA MET A 1 26.10 3.98 -28.02
C MET A 1 24.78 3.33 -27.61
N LYS A 2 24.62 2.01 -27.82
CA LYS A 2 23.49 1.25 -27.28
C LYS A 2 23.77 0.99 -25.80
N ARG A 3 22.93 1.52 -24.92
CA ARG A 3 23.00 1.29 -23.48
C ARG A 3 22.41 -0.10 -23.24
N PHE A 4 23.27 -1.11 -23.12
CA PHE A 4 22.84 -2.43 -22.67
C PHE A 4 22.48 -2.31 -21.19
N THR A 5 21.19 -2.25 -20.87
CA THR A 5 20.68 -2.55 -19.53
C THR A 5 20.85 -4.05 -19.31
N TYR A 6 22.04 -4.46 -18.88
CA TYR A 6 22.20 -5.76 -18.25
C TYR A 6 21.42 -5.71 -16.95
N GLU A 7 20.22 -6.28 -16.94
CA GLU A 7 19.59 -6.64 -15.67
C GLU A 7 20.57 -7.55 -14.93
N LEU A 8 20.98 -7.14 -13.73
CA LEU A 8 21.84 -7.96 -12.89
C LEU A 8 21.16 -9.32 -12.70
N PRO A 9 21.87 -10.45 -12.90
CA PRO A 9 21.31 -11.77 -12.64
C PRO A 9 20.71 -11.80 -11.23
N GLY A 10 19.45 -12.22 -11.12
CA GLY A 10 18.68 -12.24 -9.87
C GLY A 10 17.70 -11.06 -9.68
N MET A 11 17.83 -9.96 -10.41
CA MET A 11 16.89 -8.83 -10.27
C MET A 11 15.48 -9.17 -10.76
N SER A 12 15.39 -9.90 -11.86
CA SER A 12 14.11 -10.40 -12.39
C SER A 12 13.41 -11.36 -11.43
N GLU A 13 14.16 -12.23 -10.74
CA GLU A 13 13.63 -13.11 -9.70
C GLU A 13 13.09 -12.34 -8.49
N ILE A 14 13.82 -11.30 -8.05
CA ILE A 14 13.40 -10.44 -6.93
C ILE A 14 12.13 -9.66 -7.31
N ARG A 15 12.03 -9.14 -8.54
CA ARG A 15 10.80 -8.48 -9.02
C ARG A 15 9.62 -9.43 -9.09
N THR A 16 9.83 -10.67 -9.54
CA THR A 16 8.79 -11.70 -9.58
C THR A 16 8.27 -11.99 -8.17
N ARG A 17 9.18 -12.24 -7.22
CA ARG A 17 8.81 -12.43 -5.80
C ARG A 17 8.10 -11.21 -5.21
N PHE A 18 8.47 -10.01 -5.61
CA PHE A 18 7.76 -8.80 -5.19
C PHE A 18 6.32 -8.78 -5.69
N ILE A 19 6.06 -9.16 -6.94
CA ILE A 19 4.69 -9.26 -7.48
C ILE A 19 3.88 -10.33 -6.74
N ASP A 20 4.48 -11.48 -6.43
CA ASP A 20 3.82 -12.52 -5.65
C ASP A 20 3.44 -12.01 -4.25
N LEU A 21 4.38 -11.34 -3.57
CA LEU A 21 4.14 -10.72 -2.26
C LEU A 21 3.16 -9.55 -2.32
N LEU A 22 3.11 -8.82 -3.45
CA LEU A 22 2.17 -7.72 -3.66
C LEU A 22 0.72 -8.23 -3.62
N ALA A 23 0.46 -9.45 -4.09
CA ALA A 23 -0.86 -10.08 -4.02
C ALA A 23 -1.31 -10.33 -2.57
N GLU A 24 -0.42 -10.84 -1.71
CA GLU A 24 -0.72 -11.02 -0.28
C GLU A 24 -0.92 -9.66 0.42
N ARG A 25 -0.04 -8.69 0.13
CA ARG A 25 -0.08 -7.37 0.76
C ARG A 25 -1.34 -6.58 0.38
N ARG A 26 -1.80 -6.65 -0.88
CA ARG A 26 -3.07 -6.01 -1.27
C ARG A 26 -4.27 -6.64 -0.56
N GLU A 27 -4.28 -7.94 -0.33
CA GLU A 27 -5.37 -8.62 0.39
C GLU A 27 -5.42 -8.17 1.85
N ARG A 28 -4.25 -8.01 2.47
CA ARG A 28 -4.13 -7.46 3.83
C ARG A 28 -4.63 -6.02 3.90
N ILE A 29 -4.25 -5.17 2.94
CA ILE A 29 -4.76 -3.79 2.86
C ILE A 29 -6.27 -3.80 2.73
N ALA A 30 -6.83 -4.54 1.76
CA ALA A 30 -8.27 -4.62 1.55
C ALA A 30 -9.03 -5.10 2.80
N SER A 31 -8.52 -6.14 3.47
CA SER A 31 -9.10 -6.68 4.71
C SER A 31 -9.11 -5.63 5.83
N HIS A 32 -7.99 -4.94 6.06
CA HIS A 32 -7.92 -3.89 7.07
C HIS A 32 -8.77 -2.67 6.70
N THR A 33 -8.85 -2.29 5.43
CA THR A 33 -9.71 -1.21 4.95
C THR A 33 -11.19 -1.49 5.26
N VAL A 34 -11.68 -2.69 4.93
CA VAL A 34 -13.06 -3.11 5.24
C VAL A 34 -13.29 -3.18 6.74
N ALA A 35 -12.36 -3.76 7.50
CA ALA A 35 -12.48 -3.85 8.95
C ALA A 35 -12.47 -2.47 9.63
N ALA A 36 -11.71 -1.50 9.11
CA ALA A 36 -11.74 -0.12 9.60
C ALA A 36 -13.08 0.56 9.30
N TRP A 37 -13.66 0.31 8.13
CA TRP A 37 -14.96 0.86 7.74
C TRP A 37 -16.11 0.30 8.59
N ASP A 38 -16.10 -1.00 8.87
CA ASP A 38 -17.15 -1.69 9.64
C ASP A 38 -16.99 -1.54 11.16
N ALA A 39 -15.84 -1.05 11.62
CA ALA A 39 -15.53 -0.93 13.04
C ALA A 39 -16.49 0.03 13.77
N LYS A 40 -16.97 -0.39 14.93
CA LYS A 40 -17.92 0.36 15.76
C LYS A 40 -17.27 1.23 16.82
N ASN A 41 -15.96 1.07 17.02
CA ASN A 41 -15.23 1.85 18.01
C ASN A 41 -13.96 2.47 17.41
N PRO A 42 -13.55 3.64 17.90
CA PRO A 42 -12.34 4.34 17.45
C PRO A 42 -11.04 3.52 17.52
N ALA A 43 -10.91 2.64 18.51
CA ALA A 43 -9.69 1.86 18.70
C ALA A 43 -9.48 0.82 17.58
N ASP A 44 -10.55 0.17 17.14
CA ASP A 44 -10.52 -0.78 16.03
C ASP A 44 -10.27 -0.08 14.68
N ILE A 45 -10.86 1.11 14.48
CA ILE A 45 -10.57 1.95 13.29
C ILE A 45 -9.08 2.27 13.25
N LYS A 46 -8.51 2.77 14.36
CA LYS A 46 -7.09 3.11 14.46
C LYS A 46 -6.20 1.90 14.19
N THR A 47 -6.53 0.77 14.79
CA THR A 47 -5.73 -0.47 14.68
C THR A 47 -5.69 -0.95 13.23
N ASN A 48 -6.82 -0.97 12.55
CA ASN A 48 -6.89 -1.41 11.16
C ASN A 48 -6.23 -0.41 10.20
N LEU A 49 -6.45 0.89 10.36
CA LEU A 49 -5.77 1.90 9.56
C LEU A 49 -4.25 1.85 9.76
N ALA A 50 -3.76 1.68 10.99
CA ALA A 50 -2.34 1.52 11.26
C ALA A 50 -1.75 0.24 10.60
N ALA A 51 -2.50 -0.86 10.58
CA ALA A 51 -2.07 -2.10 9.93
C ALA A 51 -2.02 -1.97 8.39
N ALA A 52 -2.98 -1.26 7.80
CA ALA A 52 -2.96 -0.91 6.38
C ALA A 52 -1.75 0.00 6.05
N GLN A 53 -1.52 1.03 6.87
CA GLN A 53 -0.37 1.94 6.75
C GLN A 53 0.97 1.20 6.79
N ALA A 54 1.15 0.27 7.73
CA ALA A 54 2.38 -0.52 7.82
C ALA A 54 2.63 -1.36 6.56
N THR A 55 1.56 -1.89 5.97
CA THR A 55 1.65 -2.67 4.72
C THR A 55 1.98 -1.77 3.52
N LEU A 56 1.36 -0.60 3.43
CA LEU A 56 1.67 0.42 2.41
C LEU A 56 3.12 0.89 2.49
N HIS A 57 3.65 1.13 3.70
CA HIS A 57 5.05 1.50 3.92
C HIS A 57 6.01 0.46 3.33
N GLN A 58 5.75 -0.84 3.57
CA GLN A 58 6.56 -1.91 3.01
C GLN A 58 6.51 -1.95 1.48
N ILE A 59 5.33 -1.73 0.89
CA ILE A 59 5.19 -1.64 -0.57
C ILE A 59 5.98 -0.45 -1.10
N ALA A 60 5.81 0.74 -0.53
CA ALA A 60 6.51 1.95 -0.96
C ALA A 60 8.04 1.78 -0.94
N GLY A 61 8.59 1.24 0.16
CA GLY A 61 10.02 1.01 0.31
C GLY A 61 10.59 -0.02 -0.68
N THR A 62 9.84 -1.06 -0.99
CA THR A 62 10.31 -2.13 -1.92
C THR A 62 10.05 -1.81 -3.38
N ALA A 63 8.93 -1.16 -3.71
CA ALA A 63 8.55 -0.78 -5.07
C ALA A 63 9.58 0.17 -5.72
N GLY A 64 10.02 1.19 -4.98
CA GLY A 64 10.98 2.18 -5.49
C GLY A 64 12.34 1.58 -5.88
N SER A 65 12.87 0.65 -5.07
CA SER A 65 14.16 0.00 -5.35
C SER A 65 14.09 -1.03 -6.47
N LEU A 66 12.90 -1.55 -6.78
CA LEU A 66 12.67 -2.58 -7.79
C LEU A 66 12.20 -2.04 -9.14
N GLY A 67 12.04 -0.73 -9.28
CA GLY A 67 11.61 -0.08 -10.53
C GLY A 67 10.10 0.06 -10.69
N PHE A 68 9.32 -0.20 -9.65
CA PHE A 68 7.87 0.03 -9.60
C PHE A 68 7.56 1.43 -9.03
N GLY A 69 8.24 2.46 -9.54
CA GLY A 69 8.16 3.83 -9.02
C GLY A 69 6.72 4.33 -8.82
N PRO A 70 5.85 4.30 -9.86
CA PRO A 70 4.47 4.75 -9.73
C PRO A 70 3.67 4.02 -8.64
N LEU A 71 3.86 2.70 -8.49
CA LEU A 71 3.22 1.93 -7.43
C LEU A 71 3.72 2.37 -6.05
N GLY A 72 5.03 2.58 -5.92
CA GLY A 72 5.64 3.06 -4.67
C GLY A 72 5.14 4.45 -4.28
N ASP A 73 5.00 5.35 -5.25
CA ASP A 73 4.50 6.70 -5.03
C ASP A 73 3.02 6.70 -4.60
N THR A 74 2.17 5.88 -5.24
CA THR A 74 0.77 5.75 -4.81
C THR A 74 0.67 5.13 -3.41
N ALA A 75 1.46 4.08 -3.12
CA ALA A 75 1.49 3.47 -1.78
C ALA A 75 1.90 4.49 -0.71
N ARG A 76 2.91 5.31 -1.00
CA ARG A 76 3.39 6.40 -0.14
C ARG A 76 2.32 7.47 0.09
N ALA A 77 1.56 7.82 -0.94
CA ALA A 77 0.48 8.80 -0.82
C ALA A 77 -0.63 8.31 0.11
N CYS A 78 -1.08 7.06 -0.06
CA CYS A 78 -2.04 6.42 0.85
C CYS A 78 -1.50 6.32 2.29
N GLU A 79 -0.23 5.95 2.45
CA GLU A 79 0.46 5.88 3.75
C GLU A 79 0.38 7.24 4.49
N ILE A 80 0.75 8.32 3.81
CA ILE A 80 0.75 9.68 4.37
C ILE A 80 -0.67 10.12 4.73
N ARG A 81 -1.66 9.78 3.91
CA ARG A 81 -3.07 10.10 4.17
C ARG A 81 -3.58 9.42 5.44
N ILE A 82 -3.25 8.14 5.66
CA ILE A 82 -3.57 7.45 6.90
C ILE A 82 -2.88 8.11 8.09
N ILE A 83 -1.56 8.35 8.01
CA ILE A 83 -0.80 8.97 9.10
C ILE A 83 -1.43 10.30 9.50
N LYS A 84 -1.67 11.17 8.51
CA LYS A 84 -2.29 12.48 8.73
C LYS A 84 -3.65 12.34 9.43
N HIS A 85 -4.50 11.43 8.96
CA HIS A 85 -5.79 11.21 9.58
C HIS A 85 -5.68 10.73 11.04
N LEU A 86 -4.75 9.80 11.33
CA LEU A 86 -4.53 9.29 12.68
C LEU A 86 -3.88 10.30 13.62
N GLU A 87 -3.10 11.25 13.11
CA GLU A 87 -2.49 12.33 13.89
C GLU A 87 -3.46 13.48 14.17
N GLU A 88 -4.34 13.79 13.21
CA GLU A 88 -5.32 14.89 13.33
C GLU A 88 -6.52 14.54 14.22
N ASN A 89 -6.77 13.26 14.46
CA ASN A 89 -7.94 12.79 15.21
C ASN A 89 -7.55 12.19 16.55
N ASP A 90 -8.28 12.58 17.60
CA ASP A 90 -8.14 11.94 18.90
C ASP A 90 -8.68 10.50 18.85
N THR A 91 -7.96 9.60 19.52
CA THR A 91 -8.30 8.19 19.70
C THR A 91 -9.69 7.93 20.27
N THR A 92 -10.33 8.90 20.91
CA THR A 92 -11.64 8.74 21.56
C THR A 92 -12.83 9.04 20.64
N SER A 93 -12.61 9.70 19.49
CA SER A 93 -13.67 10.10 18.55
C SER A 93 -13.32 9.83 17.08
N LEU A 94 -12.29 9.02 16.83
CA LEU A 94 -11.87 8.63 15.48
C LEU A 94 -13.05 8.01 14.71
N THR A 95 -13.28 8.53 13.51
CA THR A 95 -14.25 7.98 12.55
C THR A 95 -13.52 7.62 11.28
N CYS A 96 -13.97 6.58 10.59
CA CYS A 96 -13.33 6.15 9.36
C CYS A 96 -13.73 7.08 8.20
N PRO A 97 -12.78 7.76 7.54
CA PRO A 97 -13.10 8.73 6.51
C PRO A 97 -13.34 8.02 5.16
N GLY A 98 -14.52 8.21 4.57
CA GLY A 98 -14.94 7.46 3.37
C GLY A 98 -14.09 7.74 2.12
N ASP A 99 -13.58 8.97 1.98
CA ASP A 99 -12.64 9.34 0.91
C ASP A 99 -11.33 8.54 1.00
N LEU A 100 -10.80 8.36 2.21
CA LEU A 100 -9.61 7.51 2.43
C LEU A 100 -9.88 6.05 2.06
N ILE A 101 -11.08 5.53 2.35
CA ILE A 101 -11.46 4.15 2.00
C ILE A 101 -11.49 3.96 0.48
N VAL A 102 -12.03 4.93 -0.26
CA VAL A 102 -12.01 4.92 -1.73
C VAL A 102 -10.57 4.96 -2.26
N GLU A 103 -9.72 5.84 -1.71
CA GLU A 103 -8.30 5.90 -2.10
C GLU A 103 -7.56 4.56 -1.88
N LEU A 104 -7.88 3.86 -0.78
CA LEU A 104 -7.29 2.55 -0.49
C LEU A 104 -7.83 1.45 -1.41
N ASP A 105 -9.11 1.48 -1.77
CA ASP A 105 -9.69 0.54 -2.73
C ASP A 105 -9.12 0.75 -4.14
N ASP A 106 -8.98 2.00 -4.57
CA ASP A 106 -8.34 2.37 -5.84
C ASP A 106 -6.89 1.85 -5.90
N PHE A 107 -6.14 1.98 -4.80
CA PHE A 107 -4.79 1.43 -4.71
C PHE A 107 -4.79 -0.11 -4.79
N VAL A 108 -5.73 -0.78 -4.11
CA VAL A 108 -5.88 -2.25 -4.18
C VAL A 108 -6.21 -2.69 -5.61
N ALA A 109 -7.06 -1.94 -6.32
CA ALA A 109 -7.38 -2.18 -7.72
C ALA A 109 -6.15 -2.00 -8.63
N GLN A 110 -5.39 -0.91 -8.44
CA GLN A 110 -4.14 -0.65 -9.16
C GLN A 110 -3.12 -1.79 -8.96
N CYS A 111 -3.01 -2.34 -7.75
CA CYS A 111 -2.11 -3.47 -7.46
C CYS A 111 -2.41 -4.72 -8.30
N ARG A 112 -3.63 -4.87 -8.85
CA ARG A 112 -4.00 -6.00 -9.74
C ARG A 112 -3.51 -5.81 -11.17
N THR A 113 -3.22 -4.57 -11.57
CA THR A 113 -2.78 -4.24 -12.93
C THR A 113 -1.25 -4.16 -13.04
N VAL A 114 -0.52 -4.26 -11.92
CA VAL A 114 0.94 -4.23 -11.91
C VAL A 114 1.49 -5.51 -12.54
N SER A 115 2.28 -5.35 -13.59
CA SER A 115 3.07 -6.40 -14.22
C SER A 115 4.55 -6.09 -14.08
N LEU A 116 5.41 -7.06 -14.43
CA LEU A 116 6.84 -6.82 -14.55
C LEU A 116 7.10 -5.63 -15.49
N PRO A 117 8.04 -4.73 -15.14
CA PRO A 117 8.43 -3.64 -16.03
C PRO A 117 9.11 -4.21 -17.28
N ASN A 118 8.76 -3.68 -18.46
CA ASN A 118 9.35 -4.03 -19.76
C ASN A 118 10.79 -3.52 -19.90
#